data_AF-A0A4R7C7L8-F1
#
_entry.id   AF-A0A4R7C7L8-F1
#
_cell.length_a   1.000
_cell.length_b   1.000
_cell.length_c   1.000
_cell.angle_alpha   90.00
_cell.angle_beta   90.00
_cell.angle_gamma   90.00
#
_symmetry.space_group_name_H-M   'P 1'
#
loop_
_entity.id
_entity.type
_entity.pdbx_description
1 polymer ?
#
loop_
_entity_poly.entity_id
_entity_poly.type
_entity_poly.pdbx_seq_one_letter_code
_entity_poly.pdbx_strand_id
1 'polypeptide(L)'
;MARDLSAHERELARHALGLPHADKRSWRNHYVVGSGPDHEAWLGLLRDGLACRRPGSPLTGGDDLFWLTQVGAEGALDPGEMLAIKDFPSSDFSRRPRKTAS
;
A
#
# COMPACT_ATOMS: atom_id res chain seq x y z
N MET A 1 2.21 6.01 17.77
CA MET A 1 3.63 5.97 17.39
C MET A 1 3.71 5.12 16.14
N ALA A 2 4.01 5.72 14.99
CA ALA A 2 4.22 4.94 13.77
C ALA A 2 5.51 4.12 13.96
N ARG A 3 5.47 2.84 13.62
CA ARG A 3 6.68 2.01 13.64
C ARG A 3 7.52 2.29 12.39
N ASP A 4 8.81 2.04 12.50
CA ASP A 4 9.68 2.03 11.34
C ASP A 4 9.40 0.79 10.46
N LEU A 5 9.58 0.96 9.16
CA LEU A 5 9.53 -0.14 8.19
C LEU A 5 10.83 -0.94 8.29
N SER A 6 10.72 -2.27 8.30
CA SER A 6 11.88 -3.12 8.06
C SER A 6 12.44 -2.88 6.64
N ALA A 7 13.68 -3.29 6.40
CA ALA A 7 14.32 -3.12 5.09
C ALA A 7 13.49 -3.72 3.94
N HIS A 8 12.93 -4.92 4.16
CA HIS A 8 12.10 -5.60 3.17
C HIS A 8 10.75 -4.90 2.97
N GLU A 9 10.06 -4.50 4.04
CA GLU A 9 8.79 -3.75 3.91
C GLU A 9 8.99 -2.41 3.21
N ARG A 10 10.12 -1.73 3.49
CA ARG A 10 10.47 -0.49 2.80
C ARG A 10 10.73 -0.72 1.32
N GLU A 11 11.44 -1.78 0.95
CA GLU A 11 11.64 -2.14 -0.45
C GLU A 11 10.32 -2.37 -1.18
N LEU A 12 9.41 -3.15 -0.59
CA LEU A 12 8.07 -3.39 -1.14
C LEU A 12 7.25 -2.11 -1.25
N ALA A 13 7.27 -1.28 -0.21
CA ALA A 13 6.58 0.00 -0.18
C ALA A 13 7.10 0.95 -1.27
N ARG A 14 8.43 1.05 -1.43
CA ARG A 14 9.05 1.85 -2.50
C ARG A 14 8.67 1.33 -3.87
N HIS A 15 8.68 0.02 -4.06
CA HIS A 15 8.25 -0.59 -5.30
C HIS A 15 6.77 -0.26 -5.60
N ALA A 16 5.87 -0.35 -4.62
CA ALA A 16 4.46 0.01 -4.78
C ALA A 16 4.24 1.49 -5.14
N LEU A 17 5.12 2.39 -4.66
CA LEU A 17 5.11 3.82 -4.97
C LEU A 17 5.75 4.16 -6.34
N GLY A 18 6.43 3.19 -6.96
CA GLY A 18 7.19 3.38 -8.19
C GLY A 18 8.48 4.17 -7.96
N LEU A 19 9.08 4.04 -6.77
CA LEU A 19 10.35 4.65 -6.40
C LEU A 19 11.50 3.63 -6.45
N PRO A 20 12.75 4.07 -6.71
CA PRO A 20 13.14 5.44 -7.03
C PRO A 20 12.68 5.87 -8.43
N HIS A 21 12.43 7.17 -8.62
CA HIS A 21 12.04 7.77 -9.90
C HIS A 21 12.85 9.05 -10.15
N ALA A 22 13.09 9.43 -11.41
CA ALA A 22 13.88 10.61 -11.78
C ALA A 22 13.34 11.90 -11.13
N ASP A 23 12.02 12.08 -11.14
CA ASP A 23 11.33 13.21 -10.51
C ASP A 23 11.25 13.15 -8.98
N LYS A 24 11.83 12.12 -8.36
CA LYS A 24 11.77 11.85 -6.91
C LYS A 24 10.35 11.88 -6.34
N ARG A 25 9.36 11.56 -7.17
CA ARG A 25 7.95 11.62 -6.82
C ARG A 25 7.30 10.28 -7.09
N SER A 26 6.47 9.82 -6.15
CA SER A 26 5.62 8.65 -6.42
C SER A 26 4.69 8.96 -7.59
N TRP A 27 4.41 7.97 -8.42
CA TRP A 27 3.47 8.12 -9.56
C TRP A 27 2.39 7.03 -9.59
N ARG A 28 2.47 6.09 -8.64
CA ARG A 28 1.49 5.04 -8.38
C ARG A 28 1.44 4.75 -6.87
N ASN A 29 0.51 3.90 -6.46
CA ASN A 29 0.41 3.34 -5.12
C ASN A 29 -0.39 2.04 -5.16
N HIS A 30 0.17 0.99 -5.75
CA HIS A 30 -0.46 -0.33 -5.78
C HIS A 30 0.58 -1.45 -5.91
N TYR A 31 0.27 -2.58 -5.27
CA TYR A 31 1.08 -3.79 -5.32
C TYR A 31 0.17 -5.01 -5.36
N VAL A 32 0.31 -5.87 -6.36
CA VAL A 32 -0.46 -7.11 -6.50
C VAL A 32 0.44 -8.27 -6.15
N VAL A 33 0.01 -9.11 -5.21
CA VAL A 33 0.82 -10.23 -4.76
C VAL A 33 -0.04 -11.40 -4.28
N GLY A 34 0.33 -12.59 -4.75
CA GLY A 34 -0.22 -13.86 -4.27
C GLY A 34 0.43 -14.30 -2.95
N SER A 35 0.06 -15.46 -2.43
CA SER A 35 0.61 -15.97 -1.17
C SER A 35 2.13 -16.10 -1.20
N GLY A 36 2.81 -15.61 -0.16
CA GLY A 36 4.26 -15.69 -0.03
C GLY A 36 4.82 -14.69 1.00
N PRO A 37 6.16 -14.59 1.12
CA PRO A 37 6.80 -13.69 2.08
C PRO A 37 6.40 -12.22 1.92
N ASP A 38 6.35 -11.74 0.67
CA ASP A 38 5.94 -10.37 0.37
C ASP A 38 4.50 -10.10 0.80
N HIS A 39 3.62 -11.09 0.63
CA HIS A 39 2.23 -11.02 1.08
C HIS A 39 2.12 -10.96 2.60
N GLU A 40 2.91 -11.77 3.32
CA GLU A 40 2.99 -11.71 4.79
C GLU A 40 3.49 -10.34 5.27
N ALA A 41 4.48 -9.75 4.60
CA ALA A 41 4.97 -8.41 4.89
C ALA A 41 3.87 -7.35 4.70
N TRP A 42 3.11 -7.42 3.60
CA TRP A 42 1.97 -6.54 3.36
C TRP A 42 0.84 -6.72 4.38
N LEU A 43 0.58 -7.95 4.84
CA LEU A 43 -0.35 -8.21 5.94
C LEU A 43 0.14 -7.61 7.27
N GLY A 44 1.46 -7.60 7.51
CA GLY A 44 2.07 -6.87 8.61
C GLY A 44 1.76 -5.38 8.55
N LEU A 45 2.01 -4.75 7.40
CA LEU A 45 1.71 -3.33 7.16
C LEU A 45 0.21 -3.01 7.32
N LEU A 46 -0.67 -3.91 6.89
CA LEU A 46 -2.12 -3.80 7.09
C LEU A 46 -2.49 -3.77 8.57
N ARG A 47 -1.94 -4.72 9.36
CA ARG A 47 -2.21 -4.84 10.80
C ARG A 47 -1.79 -3.58 11.56
N ASP A 48 -0.72 -2.94 11.11
CA ASP A 48 -0.17 -1.74 11.75
C ASP A 48 -0.80 -0.44 11.22
N GLY A 49 -1.81 -0.54 10.34
CA GLY A 49 -2.52 0.61 9.78
C GLY A 49 -1.72 1.40 8.75
N LEU A 50 -0.61 0.85 8.24
CA LEU A 50 0.27 1.48 7.26
C LEU A 50 -0.16 1.17 5.82
N ALA A 51 -0.92 0.10 5.60
CA ALA A 51 -1.44 -0.30 4.29
C ALA A 51 -2.94 -0.64 4.33
N CYS A 52 -3.53 -0.74 3.15
CA CYS A 52 -4.87 -1.24 2.91
C CYS A 52 -4.80 -2.42 1.93
N ARG A 53 -5.82 -3.28 1.98
CA ARG A 53 -5.94 -4.47 1.13
C ARG A 53 -7.31 -4.50 0.46
N ARG A 54 -7.33 -4.82 -0.82
CA ARG A 54 -8.49 -5.35 -1.53
C ARG A 54 -8.24 -6.84 -1.76
N PRO A 55 -9.08 -7.72 -1.19
CA PRO A 55 -8.89 -9.14 -1.39
C PRO A 55 -9.03 -9.50 -2.88
N GLY A 56 -8.21 -10.42 -3.33
CA GLY A 56 -8.33 -11.01 -4.65
C GLY A 56 -9.67 -11.72 -4.82
N SER A 57 -10.13 -11.81 -6.06
CA SER A 57 -11.34 -12.53 -6.43
C SER A 57 -11.05 -13.47 -7.59
N PRO A 58 -11.65 -14.67 -7.63
CA PRO A 58 -11.60 -15.55 -8.79
C PRO A 58 -12.04 -14.86 -10.10
N LEU A 59 -12.90 -13.84 -10.01
CA LEU A 59 -13.37 -13.06 -11.16
C LEU A 59 -12.32 -12.10 -11.74
N THR A 60 -11.29 -11.73 -10.96
CA THR A 60 -10.31 -10.69 -11.33
C THR A 60 -8.85 -11.16 -11.28
N GLY A 61 -8.62 -12.48 -11.24
CA GLY A 61 -7.25 -13.05 -11.26
C GLY A 61 -6.67 -13.46 -9.91
N GLY A 62 -7.47 -13.51 -8.84
CA GLY A 62 -7.15 -14.26 -7.61
C GLY A 62 -6.24 -13.58 -6.58
N ASP A 63 -5.29 -12.76 -7.00
CA ASP A 63 -4.28 -12.19 -6.07
C ASP A 63 -4.78 -10.95 -5.31
N ASP A 64 -4.21 -10.74 -4.12
CA ASP A 64 -4.52 -9.59 -3.29
C ASP A 64 -3.86 -8.33 -3.84
N LEU A 65 -4.61 -7.23 -3.81
CA LEU A 65 -4.13 -5.91 -4.14
C LEU A 65 -3.93 -5.10 -2.86
N PHE A 66 -2.73 -4.57 -2.67
CA PHE A 66 -2.37 -3.70 -1.58
C PHE A 66 -2.04 -2.29 -2.06
N TRP A 67 -2.25 -1.31 -1.18
CA TRP A 67 -1.77 0.07 -1.35
C TRP A 67 -1.44 0.66 0.01
N LEU A 68 -0.52 1.62 0.04
CA LEU A 68 -0.11 2.29 1.27
C LEU A 68 -1.13 3.36 1.66
N THR A 69 -1.28 3.53 2.97
CA THR A 69 -1.81 4.78 3.53
C THR A 69 -0.78 5.90 3.38
N GLN A 70 -1.18 7.15 3.57
CA GLN A 70 -0.24 8.26 3.54
C GLN A 70 0.89 8.06 4.57
N VAL A 71 0.57 7.66 5.79
CA VAL A 71 1.54 7.42 6.87
C VAL A 71 2.53 6.30 6.49
N GLY A 72 2.03 5.20 5.92
CA GLY A 72 2.88 4.10 5.46
C GLY A 72 3.82 4.50 4.32
N ALA A 73 3.35 5.33 3.40
CA ALA A 73 4.17 5.81 2.29
C ALA A 73 5.20 6.85 2.71
N GLU A 74 4.88 7.72 3.66
CA GLU A 74 5.83 8.69 4.23
C GLU A 74 7.02 7.96 4.88
N GLY A 75 6.77 6.84 5.56
CA GLY A 75 7.82 6.00 6.14
C GLY A 75 8.77 5.33 5.13
N ALA A 76 8.40 5.30 3.84
CA ALA A 76 9.18 4.65 2.78
C ALA A 76 10.04 5.62 1.95
N LEU A 77 9.88 6.93 2.15
CA LEU A 77 10.58 7.97 1.40
C LEU A 77 12.06 8.08 1.78
N ASP A 78 12.90 8.32 0.77
CA ASP A 78 14.24 8.83 0.97
C ASP A 78 14.22 10.37 1.13
N PRO A 79 15.26 10.98 1.73
CA PRO A 79 15.38 12.43 1.80
C PRO A 79 15.26 13.11 0.44
N GLY A 80 14.28 14.02 0.31
CA GLY A 80 14.01 14.78 -0.90
C GLY A 80 13.08 14.10 -1.90
N GLU A 81 12.54 12.92 -1.58
CA GLU A 81 11.41 12.35 -2.32
C GLU A 81 10.06 12.88 -1.80
N MET A 82 9.04 12.82 -2.65
CA MET A 82 7.69 13.32 -2.36
C MET A 82 6.62 12.34 -2.80
N LEU A 83 5.48 12.36 -2.10
CA LEU A 83 4.29 11.63 -2.51
C LEU A 83 3.43 12.47 -3.45
N ALA A 84 2.90 11.83 -4.48
CA ALA A 84 1.78 12.36 -5.24
C ALA A 84 0.47 12.06 -4.48
N ILE A 85 0.01 13.03 -3.69
CA ILE A 85 -1.19 12.89 -2.82
C ILE A 85 -2.43 12.39 -3.57
N LYS A 86 -2.55 12.69 -4.87
CA LYS A 86 -3.63 12.19 -5.73
C LYS A 86 -3.72 10.66 -5.84
N ASP A 87 -2.61 9.95 -5.60
CA ASP A 87 -2.52 8.48 -5.69
C ASP A 87 -2.88 7.81 -4.36
N PHE A 88 -3.11 8.60 -3.31
CA PHE A 88 -3.59 8.15 -2.03
C PHE A 88 -5.09 8.33 -2.02
N PRO A 89 -5.84 7.29 -1.64
CA PRO A 89 -7.28 7.43 -1.68
C PRO A 89 -7.69 8.37 -0.54
N SER A 90 -8.57 9.32 -0.84
CA SER A 90 -9.03 10.31 0.14
C SER A 90 -9.55 9.60 1.37
N SER A 91 -9.21 10.12 2.55
CA SER A 91 -9.45 9.50 3.87
C SER A 91 -10.91 9.21 4.22
N ASP A 92 -11.85 9.35 3.27
CA ASP A 92 -13.27 9.12 3.45
C ASP A 92 -13.69 7.65 3.18
N PHE A 93 -12.93 6.68 3.69
CA PHE A 93 -13.34 5.27 3.68
C PHE A 93 -14.32 4.91 4.80
N SER A 94 -14.65 5.86 5.68
CA SER A 94 -15.57 5.65 6.80
C SER A 94 -17.05 5.50 6.40
N ARG A 95 -17.40 5.62 5.10
CA ARG A 95 -18.82 5.71 4.65
C ARG A 95 -19.23 4.77 3.50
N ARG A 96 -18.76 3.53 3.45
CA ARG A 96 -19.44 2.52 2.60
C ARG A 96 -19.83 1.29 3.42
N PRO A 97 -21.12 1.17 3.82
CA PRO A 97 -21.61 -0.12 4.28
C PRO A 97 -21.44 -1.13 3.13
N ARG A 98 -20.76 -2.25 3.40
CA ARG A 98 -20.76 -3.40 2.51
C ARG A 98 -22.22 -3.83 2.36
N LYS A 99 -22.80 -3.72 1.17
CA LYS A 99 -24.04 -4.42 0.84
C LYS A 99 -23.74 -5.91 0.96
N THR A 100 -24.16 -6.52 2.07
CA THR A 100 -24.36 -7.97 2.16
C THR A 100 -25.50 -8.30 1.20
N ALA A 101 -25.19 -8.98 0.09
CA ALA A 101 -26.20 -9.62 -0.72
C ALA A 101 -26.73 -10.83 0.05
N SER A 102 -28.05 -10.87 0.27
CA SER A 102 -28.81 -11.97 0.84
C SER A 102 -28.94 -13.15 -0.12
#